data_AF-A0AAE7BS44-F1
#
_entry.id   AF-A0AAE7BS44-F1
#
_cell.length_a   1.000
_cell.length_b   1.000
_cell.length_c   1.000
_cell.angle_alpha   90.00
_cell.angle_beta   90.00
_cell.angle_gamma   90.00
#
_symmetry.space_group_name_H-M   'P 1'
#
loop_
_entity.id
_entity.type
_entity.pdbx_description
1 polymer ?
#
loop_
_entity_poly.entity_id
_entity_poly.type
_entity_poly.pdbx_seq_one_letter_code
_entity_poly.pdbx_strand_id
1 'polypeptide(L)'
;MQQFDTEYSKYQRLANIPVISSVRLSLAPKGTASANSVEDMNVNRANAKQVLEFVDAILDTLGDRYKTIIKALYIQGLQNWQVYERLGYGRARYGVLKNEACALFAQTMDMTAGTQLTAYKN
;
A
#
# COMPACT_ATOMS: atom_id res chain seq x y z
N MET A 1 -0.03 2.84 -12.79
CA MET A 1 -0.09 3.51 -11.48
C MET A 1 -1.45 3.47 -10.83
N GLN A 2 -2.56 3.76 -11.53
CA GLN A 2 -3.92 3.73 -10.95
C GLN A 2 -4.27 2.48 -10.13
N GLN A 3 -3.71 1.33 -10.48
CA GLN A 3 -3.91 0.07 -9.76
C GLN A 3 -3.23 0.05 -8.38
N PHE A 4 -2.07 0.69 -8.23
CA PHE A 4 -1.38 0.80 -6.94
C PHE A 4 -2.18 1.69 -5.98
N ASP A 5 -2.65 2.85 -6.45
CA ASP A 5 -3.50 3.76 -5.66
C ASP A 5 -4.77 3.06 -5.14
N THR A 6 -5.40 2.27 -6.01
CA THR A 6 -6.63 1.54 -5.71
C THR A 6 -6.39 0.45 -4.67
N GLU A 7 -5.35 -0.38 -4.86
CA GLU A 7 -5.02 -1.45 -3.93
C GLU A 7 -4.53 -0.91 -2.59
N TYR A 8 -3.69 0.13 -2.58
CA TYR A 8 -3.23 0.77 -1.35
C TYR A 8 -4.39 1.32 -0.51
N SER A 9 -5.31 2.05 -1.15
CA SER A 9 -6.52 2.58 -0.49
C SER A 9 -7.41 1.47 0.08
N LYS A 10 -7.53 0.35 -0.62
CA LYS A 10 -8.27 -0.84 -0.15
C LYS A 10 -7.62 -1.43 1.09
N TYR A 11 -6.29 -1.61 1.11
CA TYR A 11 -5.58 -2.12 2.28
C TYR A 11 -5.68 -1.18 3.49
N GLN A 12 -5.61 0.14 3.28
CA GLN A 12 -5.84 1.12 4.36
C GLN A 12 -7.23 0.96 4.99
N ARG A 13 -8.27 0.80 4.17
CA ARG A 13 -9.64 0.60 4.67
C ARG A 13 -9.75 -0.70 5.46
N LEU A 14 -9.22 -1.80 4.93
CA LEU A 14 -9.22 -3.12 5.58
C LEU A 14 -8.50 -3.10 6.93
N ALA A 15 -7.33 -2.45 7.02
CA ALA A 15 -6.56 -2.34 8.26
C ALA A 15 -7.31 -1.56 9.36
N ASN A 16 -8.14 -0.58 8.96
CA ASN A 16 -8.85 0.32 9.86
C ASN A 16 -10.28 -0.13 10.21
N ILE A 17 -10.73 -1.31 9.77
CA ILE A 17 -12.05 -1.85 10.15
C ILE A 17 -12.07 -2.09 11.68
N PRO A 18 -13.04 -1.52 12.42
CA PRO A 18 -13.16 -1.77 13.85
C PRO A 18 -13.45 -3.25 14.10
N VAL A 19 -12.85 -3.80 15.17
CA VAL A 19 -13.16 -5.17 15.62
C VAL A 19 -14.66 -5.23 15.87
N ILE A 20 -15.39 -5.99 15.05
CA ILE A 20 -16.76 -6.34 15.38
C ILE A 20 -16.65 -7.27 16.58
N SER A 21 -16.78 -6.68 17.77
CA SER A 21 -16.93 -7.43 19.00
C SER A 21 -18.21 -8.25 18.83
N SER A 22 -18.07 -9.56 18.77
CA SER A 22 -19.17 -10.54 18.70
C SER A 22 -19.98 -10.54 20.00
N VAL A 23 -20.47 -9.38 20.45
CA VAL A 23 -21.27 -9.20 21.65
C VAL A 23 -22.74 -9.19 21.27
N ARG A 24 -23.18 -10.31 20.70
CA ARG A 24 -24.45 -10.95 21.06
C ARG A 24 -24.28 -12.44 20.74
N LEU A 25 -23.56 -13.11 21.64
CA LEU A 25 -23.76 -14.52 21.95
C LEU A 25 -25.22 -14.72 22.41
N SER A 26 -26.16 -14.64 21.48
CA SER A 26 -27.53 -15.09 21.72
C SER A 26 -27.51 -16.60 21.53
N LEU A 27 -27.67 -17.32 22.63
CA LEU A 27 -27.79 -18.77 22.73
C LEU A 27 -28.78 -19.36 21.71
N ALA A 28 -28.33 -19.59 20.48
CA ALA A 28 -29.07 -20.33 19.47
C ALA A 28 -28.12 -21.32 18.79
N PRO A 29 -28.35 -22.64 18.92
CA PRO A 29 -27.58 -23.61 18.17
C PRO A 29 -28.13 -23.61 16.75
N LYS A 30 -27.36 -23.11 15.77
CA LYS A 30 -27.39 -23.49 14.35
C LYS A 30 -26.50 -22.58 13.51
N GLY A 31 -25.51 -23.18 12.84
CA GLY A 31 -24.92 -22.64 11.61
C GLY A 31 -23.47 -22.13 11.75
N THR A 32 -22.53 -22.93 11.26
CA THR A 32 -21.08 -22.69 11.15
C THR A 32 -20.68 -21.55 10.19
N ALA A 33 -21.58 -20.67 9.79
CA ALA A 33 -21.31 -19.62 8.80
C ALA A 33 -20.72 -18.35 9.41
N SER A 34 -21.15 -17.96 10.62
CA SER A 34 -20.75 -16.67 11.21
C SER A 34 -19.34 -16.66 11.82
N ALA A 35 -18.83 -17.83 12.25
CA ALA A 35 -17.47 -17.96 12.75
C ALA A 35 -16.44 -17.81 11.61
N ASN A 36 -16.74 -18.38 10.44
CA ASN A 36 -15.91 -18.23 9.23
C ASN A 36 -15.79 -16.77 8.80
N SER A 37 -16.89 -15.99 8.85
CA SER A 37 -16.84 -14.58 8.43
C SER A 37 -16.01 -13.69 9.36
N VAL A 38 -16.00 -13.95 10.67
CA VAL A 38 -15.19 -13.16 11.61
C VAL A 38 -13.71 -13.53 11.51
N GLU A 39 -13.39 -14.82 11.39
CA GLU A 39 -12.03 -15.29 11.16
C GLU A 39 -11.46 -14.76 9.83
N ASP A 40 -12.24 -14.84 8.74
CA ASP A 40 -11.89 -14.32 7.42
C ASP A 40 -11.62 -12.80 7.44
N MET A 41 -12.46 -12.02 8.14
CA MET A 41 -12.23 -10.58 8.32
C MET A 41 -10.93 -10.29 9.08
N ASN A 42 -10.63 -11.07 10.12
CA ASN A 42 -9.45 -10.86 10.94
C ASN A 42 -8.17 -11.26 10.18
N VAL A 43 -8.22 -12.33 9.39
CA VAL A 43 -7.15 -12.75 8.46
C VAL A 43 -6.90 -11.69 7.39
N ASN A 44 -7.96 -11.21 6.74
CA ASN A 44 -7.84 -10.19 5.69
C ASN A 44 -7.28 -8.87 6.24
N ARG A 45 -7.65 -8.48 7.47
CA ARG A 45 -7.07 -7.34 8.18
C ARG A 45 -5.59 -7.53 8.49
N ALA A 46 -5.21 -8.69 9.02
CA ALA A 46 -3.81 -9.00 9.33
C ALA A 46 -2.95 -8.94 8.06
N ASN A 47 -3.42 -9.55 6.97
CA ASN A 47 -2.77 -9.49 5.67
C ASN A 47 -2.66 -8.04 5.14
N ALA A 48 -3.73 -7.24 5.23
CA ALA A 48 -3.70 -5.85 4.82
C ALA A 48 -2.68 -5.02 5.62
N LYS A 49 -2.55 -5.28 6.92
CA LYS A 49 -1.56 -4.61 7.76
C LYS A 49 -0.13 -4.99 7.35
N GLN A 50 0.13 -6.28 7.11
CA GLN A 50 1.44 -6.75 6.63
C GLN A 50 1.82 -6.11 5.29
N VAL A 51 0.88 -5.97 4.37
CA VAL A 51 1.11 -5.28 3.09
C VAL A 51 1.48 -3.81 3.30
N LEU A 52 0.79 -3.10 4.20
CA LEU A 52 1.11 -1.70 4.51
C LEU A 52 2.48 -1.55 5.18
N GLU A 53 2.80 -2.43 6.13
CA GLU A 53 4.11 -2.46 6.80
C GLU A 53 5.24 -2.74 5.81
N PHE A 54 5.02 -3.64 4.84
CA PHE A 54 5.96 -3.92 3.76
C PHE A 54 6.18 -2.71 2.85
N VAL A 55 5.10 -2.02 2.44
CA VAL A 55 5.21 -0.81 1.61
C VAL A 55 5.95 0.30 2.35
N ASP A 56 5.67 0.53 3.64
CA ASP A 56 6.39 1.56 4.40
C ASP A 56 7.86 1.19 4.60
N ALA A 57 8.18 -0.09 4.86
CA ALA A 57 9.56 -0.57 4.92
C ALA A 57 10.32 -0.29 3.61
N ILE A 58 9.69 -0.51 2.46
CA ILE A 58 10.29 -0.19 1.16
C ILE A 58 10.49 1.32 1.03
N LEU A 59 9.46 2.12 1.35
CA LEU A 59 9.58 3.59 1.32
C LEU A 59 10.70 4.11 2.22
N ASP A 60 11.01 3.44 3.32
CA ASP A 60 12.12 3.78 4.21
C ASP A 60 13.50 3.42 3.65
N THR A 61 13.59 2.51 2.68
CA THR A 61 14.84 2.28 1.93
C THR A 61 15.09 3.32 0.84
N LEU A 62 14.05 4.03 0.40
CA LEU A 62 14.17 5.08 -0.59
C LEU A 62 14.74 6.35 0.05
N GLY A 63 15.62 7.05 -0.69
CA GLY A 63 16.09 8.37 -0.26
C GLY A 63 14.93 9.34 -0.03
N ASP A 64 15.07 10.21 0.98
CA ASP A 64 14.01 11.09 1.50
C ASP A 64 13.25 11.88 0.41
N ARG A 65 13.97 12.35 -0.60
CA ARG A 65 13.40 13.02 -1.78
C ARG A 65 12.41 12.12 -2.53
N TYR A 66 12.79 10.87 -2.82
CA TYR A 66 11.96 9.94 -3.57
C TYR A 66 10.81 9.41 -2.71
N LYS A 67 11.07 9.13 -1.43
CA LYS A 67 10.04 8.81 -0.42
C LYS A 67 8.96 9.88 -0.38
N THR A 68 9.35 11.15 -0.33
CA THR A 68 8.43 12.29 -0.30
C THR A 68 7.58 12.37 -1.57
N ILE A 69 8.16 12.14 -2.75
CA ILE A 69 7.41 12.14 -4.03
C ILE A 69 6.37 11.00 -4.04
N ILE A 70 6.74 9.79 -3.64
CA ILE A 70 5.83 8.63 -3.64
C ILE A 70 4.72 8.82 -2.59
N LYS A 71 5.06 9.25 -1.36
CA LYS A 71 4.06 9.53 -0.30
C LYS A 71 3.09 10.64 -0.74
N ALA A 72 3.59 11.74 -1.30
CA ALA A 72 2.78 12.85 -1.75
C ALA A 72 1.76 12.44 -2.84
N LEU A 73 2.20 11.68 -3.83
CA LEU A 73 1.36 11.29 -4.96
C LEU A 73 0.36 10.18 -4.61
N TYR A 74 0.85 9.06 -4.07
CA TYR A 74 0.08 7.81 -4.02
C TYR A 74 -0.51 7.52 -2.64
N ILE A 75 -0.04 8.22 -1.59
CA ILE A 75 -0.57 8.05 -0.23
C ILE A 75 -1.41 9.26 0.17
N GLN A 76 -0.98 10.47 -0.17
CA GLN A 76 -1.69 11.71 0.16
C GLN A 76 -2.62 12.21 -0.97
N GLY A 77 -2.54 11.60 -2.16
CA GLY A 77 -3.41 11.96 -3.29
C GLY A 77 -3.15 13.35 -3.89
N LEU A 78 -1.95 13.91 -3.70
CA LEU A 78 -1.61 15.23 -4.23
C LEU A 78 -1.39 15.16 -5.74
N GLN A 79 -1.73 16.25 -6.43
CA GLN A 79 -1.49 16.38 -7.85
C GLN A 79 -0.03 16.75 -8.12
N ASN A 80 0.51 16.30 -9.25
CA ASN A 80 1.91 16.53 -9.66
C ASN A 80 2.35 18.00 -9.50
N TRP A 81 1.46 18.97 -9.79
CA TRP A 81 1.78 20.38 -9.65
C TRP A 81 1.97 20.83 -8.20
N GLN A 82 1.11 20.35 -7.29
CA GLN A 82 1.24 20.62 -5.86
C GLN A 82 2.55 20.06 -5.31
N VAL A 83 3.01 18.91 -5.83
CA VAL A 83 4.24 18.28 -5.38
C VAL A 83 5.48 19.01 -5.87
N TYR A 84 5.55 19.39 -7.16
CA TYR A 84 6.74 20.10 -7.66
C TYR A 84 6.86 21.51 -7.09
N GLU A 85 5.75 22.19 -6.82
CA GLU A 85 5.77 23.50 -6.16
C GLU A 85 6.27 23.38 -4.72
N ARG A 86 5.75 22.41 -3.95
CA ARG A 86 6.20 22.15 -2.57
C ARG A 86 7.68 21.80 -2.48
N LEU A 87 8.21 21.10 -3.49
CA LEU A 87 9.61 20.68 -3.53
C LEU A 87 10.54 21.71 -4.22
N GLY A 88 9.99 22.82 -4.72
CA GLY A 88 10.77 23.87 -5.41
C GLY A 88 11.38 23.42 -6.74
N TYR A 89 10.82 22.39 -7.40
CA TYR A 89 11.31 21.90 -8.68
C TYR A 89 10.48 22.44 -9.85
N GLY A 90 11.14 22.77 -10.95
CA GLY A 90 10.46 22.99 -12.23
C GLY A 90 9.82 21.70 -12.75
N ARG A 91 8.71 21.84 -13.49
CA ARG A 91 7.90 20.70 -14.01
C ARG A 91 8.73 19.64 -14.72
N ALA A 92 9.70 20.04 -15.56
CA ALA A 92 10.56 19.12 -16.29
C ALA A 92 11.47 18.31 -15.36
N ARG A 93 12.15 18.98 -14.41
CA ARG A 93 13.03 18.34 -13.43
C ARG A 93 12.24 17.40 -12.51
N TYR A 94 11.06 17.83 -12.09
CA TYR A 94 10.17 17.00 -11.30
C TYR A 94 9.72 15.74 -12.06
N GLY A 95 9.41 15.85 -13.36
CA GLY A 95 9.05 14.69 -14.19
C GLY A 95 10.12 13.60 -14.17
N VAL A 96 11.39 13.99 -14.29
CA VAL A 96 12.54 13.06 -14.18
C VAL A 96 12.61 12.44 -12.79
N LEU A 97 12.57 13.25 -11.74
CA LEU A 97 12.64 12.77 -10.35
C LEU A 97 11.49 11.83 -9.99
N LYS A 98 10.29 12.09 -10.50
CA LYS A 98 9.13 11.20 -10.30
C LYS A 98 9.35 9.85 -10.96
N ASN A 99 9.83 9.84 -12.20
CA ASN A 99 10.08 8.59 -12.92
C ASN A 99 11.18 7.77 -12.23
N GLU A 100 12.25 8.42 -11.77
CA GLU A 100 13.30 7.79 -10.95
C GLU A 100 12.73 7.21 -9.64
N ALA A 101 11.91 7.98 -8.92
CA ALA A 101 11.29 7.52 -7.68
C ALA A 101 10.44 6.26 -7.90
N CYS A 102 9.67 6.23 -8.99
CA CYS A 102 8.82 5.10 -9.32
C CYS A 102 9.61 3.87 -9.78
N ALA A 103 10.69 4.09 -10.54
CA ALA A 103 11.58 3.01 -10.97
C ALA A 103 12.32 2.39 -9.78
N LEU A 104 12.86 3.21 -8.86
CA LEU A 104 13.49 2.74 -7.64
C LEU A 104 12.50 2.00 -6.75
N PHE A 105 11.31 2.55 -6.53
CA PHE A 105 10.26 1.88 -5.77
C PHE A 105 9.92 0.50 -6.35
N ALA A 106 9.72 0.40 -7.66
CA ALA A 106 9.43 -0.87 -8.32
C ALA A 106 10.58 -1.87 -8.23
N GLN A 107 11.82 -1.41 -8.40
CA GLN A 107 13.02 -2.25 -8.27
C GLN A 107 13.17 -2.79 -6.85
N THR A 108 12.98 -1.95 -5.83
CA THR A 108 13.07 -2.37 -4.43
C THR A 108 11.93 -3.33 -4.08
N MET A 109 10.69 -3.05 -4.52
CA MET A 109 9.57 -3.97 -4.36
C MET A 109 9.89 -5.35 -4.92
N ASP A 110 10.44 -5.39 -6.14
CA ASP A 110 10.79 -6.64 -6.81
C ASP A 110 11.90 -7.42 -6.07
N MET A 111 12.97 -6.73 -5.66
CA MET A 111 14.05 -7.34 -4.89
C MET A 111 13.59 -7.86 -3.52
N THR A 112 12.68 -7.15 -2.84
CA THR A 112 12.25 -7.47 -1.47
C THR A 112 11.13 -8.51 -1.44
N ALA A 113 10.28 -8.57 -2.46
CA ALA A 113 9.22 -9.56 -2.58
C ALA A 113 9.72 -10.95 -3.01
N GLY A 114 11.01 -11.09 -3.34
CA GLY A 114 11.60 -12.36 -3.75
C GLY A 114 11.13 -12.83 -5.13
N THR A 115 10.65 -11.93 -5.99
CA THR A 115 10.46 -12.25 -7.40
C THR A 115 11.83 -12.30 -8.07
N GLN A 116 12.30 -13.51 -8.33
CA GLN A 116 13.32 -13.74 -9.34
C GLN A 116 12.79 -13.24 -10.70
N LEU A 117 12.99 -11.96 -11.05
CA LEU A 117 12.75 -11.42 -12.40
C LEU A 117 13.58 -12.13 -13.48
N THR A 118 14.50 -13.05 -13.11
CA THR A 118 15.19 -13.95 -14.04
C THR A 118 14.23 -14.87 -14.81
N ALA A 119 12.96 -15.01 -14.39
CA ALA A 119 11.96 -15.81 -15.12
C ALA A 119 11.34 -15.10 -16.35
N TYR A 120 11.55 -13.78 -16.54
CA TYR A 120 11.08 -13.04 -17.73
C TYR A 120 12.17 -12.81 -18.79
N LYS A 121 13.26 -13.57 -18.73
CA LYS A 121 14.19 -13.72 -19.84
C LYS A 121 13.88 -15.01 -20.59
N ASN A 122 12.89 -14.93 -21.49
CA ASN A 122 12.81 -15.53 -22.83
C ASN A 122 11.38 -15.41 -23.38
#